data_AF-A0A6N8GHZ1-F1
#
_entry.id   AF-A0A6N8GHZ1-F1
#
_cell.length_a   1.000
_cell.length_b   1.000
_cell.length_c   1.000
_cell.angle_alpha   90.00
_cell.angle_beta   90.00
_cell.angle_gamma   90.00
#
_symmetry.space_group_name_H-M   'P 1'
#
loop_
_entity.id
_entity.type
_entity.pdbx_description
1 polymer ?
#
loop_
_entity_poly.entity_id
_entity_poly.type
_entity_poly.pdbx_seq_one_letter_code
_entity_poly.pdbx_strand_id
1 'polypeptide(L)'
;MTGRLSETDLARMRRAGLEPMGTRQALGLLDTALALDRPHLIPARLSARRGGADQDPRIAAPLPPAARAAAPSRAGAAPAAAGLPADPDDRRAALLELVREHAAAVLGLSSPTALRPGRQLTEAGIDSLTAVELRNRLNAATGLRLPATVLFDHPTPDALAAMLAARLEPESGGAPSGGREDGQDGVREELLRAVREAPLARLRQSGLLEALRGLADDPLPAGTAAPQGGPAIDGMSLDALVDLALTDDESPDSR
;
A
#
# COMPACT_ATOMS: atom_id res chain seq x y z
N MET A 1 25.54 -24.06 1.26
CA MET A 1 24.17 -23.63 0.86
C MET A 1 24.08 -22.18 0.38
N THR A 2 25.13 -21.36 0.45
CA THR A 2 25.10 -19.93 0.03
C THR A 2 25.95 -19.60 -1.20
N GLY A 3 26.63 -20.60 -1.80
CA GLY A 3 27.58 -20.39 -2.91
C GLY A 3 26.96 -19.96 -4.25
N ARG A 4 25.63 -19.85 -4.35
CA ARG A 4 24.91 -19.32 -5.52
C ARG A 4 24.20 -17.98 -5.25
N LEU A 5 24.39 -17.41 -4.06
CA LEU A 5 23.82 -16.11 -3.75
C LEU A 5 24.60 -15.06 -4.53
N SER A 6 23.90 -14.34 -5.40
CA SER A 6 24.45 -13.16 -6.06
C SER A 6 24.84 -12.12 -5.01
N GLU A 7 25.69 -11.16 -5.38
CA GLU A 7 26.00 -10.02 -4.50
C GLU A 7 24.73 -9.26 -4.07
N THR A 8 23.74 -9.19 -4.96
CA THR A 8 22.41 -8.63 -4.68
C THR A 8 21.68 -9.41 -3.59
N ASP A 9 21.71 -10.74 -3.63
CA ASP A 9 21.10 -11.59 -2.60
C ASP A 9 21.79 -11.41 -1.24
N LEU A 10 23.13 -11.31 -1.23
CA LEU A 10 23.91 -11.07 -0.02
C LEU A 10 23.65 -9.68 0.56
N ALA A 11 23.57 -8.65 -0.28
CA ALA A 11 23.22 -7.29 0.13
C ALA A 11 21.80 -7.21 0.69
N ARG A 12 20.86 -7.96 0.11
CA ARG A 12 19.48 -8.07 0.62
C ARG A 12 19.42 -8.76 1.97
N MET A 13 20.13 -9.88 2.16
CA MET A 13 20.21 -10.58 3.45
C MET A 13 20.76 -9.66 4.55
N ARG A 14 21.84 -8.94 4.29
CA ARG A 14 22.43 -7.99 5.25
C ARG A 14 21.46 -6.87 5.63
N ARG A 15 20.70 -6.33 4.68
CA ARG A 15 19.65 -5.34 4.95
C ARG A 15 18.53 -5.89 5.84
N ALA A 16 18.23 -7.19 5.74
CA ALA A 16 17.28 -7.88 6.61
C ALA A 16 17.87 -8.27 7.98
N GLY A 17 19.13 -7.92 8.27
CA GLY A 17 19.84 -8.27 9.50
C GLY A 17 20.33 -9.72 9.54
N LEU A 18 20.37 -10.40 8.39
CA LEU A 18 20.85 -11.78 8.25
C LEU A 18 22.26 -11.80 7.69
N GLU A 19 23.13 -12.62 8.30
CA GLU A 19 24.48 -12.84 7.81
C GLU A 19 24.62 -14.16 7.05
N PRO A 20 25.42 -14.19 5.97
CA PRO A 20 25.83 -15.43 5.35
C PRO A 20 26.59 -16.31 6.34
N MET A 21 26.32 -17.60 6.30
CA MET A 21 26.97 -18.60 7.13
C MET A 21 27.88 -19.49 6.27
N GLY A 22 29.05 -19.83 6.78
CA GLY A 22 29.94 -20.79 6.13
C GLY A 22 29.34 -22.19 6.14
N THR A 23 29.59 -22.99 5.09
CA THR A 23 29.01 -24.34 4.93
C THR A 23 29.22 -25.24 6.14
N ARG A 24 30.44 -25.27 6.70
CA ARG A 24 30.74 -26.08 7.89
C ARG A 24 29.88 -25.69 9.10
N GLN A 25 29.71 -24.39 9.32
CA GLN A 25 28.89 -23.87 10.41
C GLN A 25 27.40 -24.20 10.19
N ALA A 26 26.92 -24.10 8.95
CA ALA A 26 25.54 -24.43 8.61
C ALA A 26 25.22 -25.91 8.80
N LEU A 27 26.14 -26.81 8.42
CA LEU A 27 25.97 -28.25 8.63
C LEU A 27 26.00 -28.62 10.11
N GLY A 28 26.91 -28.04 10.91
CA GLY A 28 26.91 -28.28 12.36
C GLY A 28 25.62 -27.85 13.05
N LEU A 29 25.00 -26.74 12.61
CA LEU A 29 23.69 -26.33 13.13
C LEU A 29 22.55 -27.22 12.63
N LEU A 30 22.65 -27.79 11.44
CA LEU A 30 21.69 -28.79 10.96
C LEU A 30 21.77 -30.06 11.80
N ASP A 31 22.98 -30.57 12.07
CA ASP A 31 23.17 -31.73 12.95
C ASP A 31 22.60 -31.48 14.35
N THR A 32 22.79 -30.26 14.87
CA THR A 32 22.20 -29.84 16.15
C THR A 32 20.68 -29.80 16.07
N ALA A 33 20.11 -29.28 14.99
CA ALA A 33 18.66 -29.22 14.79
C ALA A 33 18.03 -30.62 14.70
N LEU A 34 18.72 -31.59 14.08
CA LEU A 34 18.27 -32.98 14.01
C LEU A 34 18.25 -33.68 15.38
N ALA A 35 19.09 -33.23 16.33
CA ALA A 35 19.11 -33.74 17.70
C ALA A 35 18.03 -33.11 18.61
N LEU A 36 17.38 -32.03 18.15
CA LEU A 36 16.31 -31.36 18.89
C LEU A 36 14.96 -31.90 18.42
N ASP A 37 14.11 -32.35 19.36
CA ASP A 37 12.75 -32.81 19.06
C ASP A 37 11.78 -31.63 18.85
N ARG A 38 12.13 -30.73 17.93
CA ARG A 38 11.31 -29.57 17.56
C ARG A 38 11.07 -29.53 16.06
N PRO A 39 9.81 -29.55 15.61
CA PRO A 39 9.51 -29.39 14.19
C PRO A 39 9.82 -27.95 13.73
N HIS A 40 10.42 -27.82 12.55
CA HIS A 40 10.70 -26.56 11.83
C HIS A 40 11.75 -25.62 12.46
N LEU A 41 12.99 -26.10 12.57
CA LEU A 41 14.13 -25.25 12.95
C LEU A 41 14.81 -24.64 11.72
N ILE A 42 15.06 -23.33 11.76
CA ILE A 42 15.80 -22.61 10.72
C ILE A 42 17.06 -22.00 11.34
N PRO A 43 18.27 -22.45 10.95
CA PRO A 43 19.51 -21.83 11.41
C PRO A 43 19.72 -20.48 10.71
N ALA A 44 19.77 -19.41 11.49
CA ALA A 44 20.02 -18.05 11.00
C ALA A 44 21.10 -17.36 11.83
N ARG A 45 22.03 -16.66 11.16
CA ARG A 45 22.92 -15.71 11.82
C ARG A 45 22.32 -14.32 11.75
N LEU A 46 22.13 -13.72 12.92
CA LEU A 46 21.60 -12.36 13.04
C LEU A 46 22.74 -11.39 13.35
N SER A 47 22.83 -10.30 12.58
CA SER A 47 23.68 -9.18 12.96
C SER A 47 22.96 -8.35 14.01
N ALA A 48 23.59 -8.12 15.16
CA ALA A 48 23.07 -7.23 16.22
C ALA A 48 23.02 -5.74 15.83
N ARG A 49 23.41 -5.38 14.60
CA ARG A 49 23.38 -3.99 14.12
C ARG A 49 21.99 -3.63 13.60
N ARG A 50 21.04 -3.47 14.52
CA ARG A 50 19.94 -2.52 14.36
C ARG A 50 20.36 -1.22 15.04
N GLY A 51 20.12 -0.09 14.38
CA GLY A 51 20.50 1.22 14.89
C GLY A 51 19.84 1.54 16.24
N GLY A 52 20.59 2.27 17.08
CA GLY A 52 20.13 2.76 18.38
C GLY A 52 20.46 1.81 19.52
N ALA A 53 21.16 2.33 20.53
CA ALA A 53 21.60 1.61 21.71
C ALA A 53 20.43 0.93 22.46
N ASP A 54 20.76 -0.18 23.14
CA ASP A 54 19.98 -0.83 24.20
C ASP A 54 18.88 -1.83 23.81
N GLN A 55 19.26 -2.93 23.14
CA GLN A 55 18.45 -4.16 23.18
C GLN A 55 19.35 -5.37 23.48
N ASP A 56 19.18 -5.92 24.69
CA ASP A 56 19.79 -7.16 25.17
C ASP A 56 19.37 -8.34 24.26
N PRO A 57 20.30 -9.16 23.75
CA PRO A 57 20.01 -10.31 22.88
C PRO A 57 19.17 -11.42 23.53
N ARG A 58 18.82 -11.32 24.82
CA ARG A 58 18.00 -12.33 25.53
C ARG A 58 16.50 -12.10 25.44
N ILE A 59 16.04 -10.99 24.89
CA ILE A 59 14.61 -10.71 24.71
C ILE A 59 14.23 -10.88 23.24
N ALA A 60 14.25 -12.13 22.78
CA ALA A 60 13.53 -12.52 21.57
C ALA A 60 12.02 -12.46 21.87
N ALA A 61 11.44 -11.26 21.79
CA ALA A 61 10.00 -11.14 21.60
C ALA A 61 9.60 -12.00 20.39
N PRO A 62 8.44 -12.69 20.40
CA PRO A 62 7.96 -13.41 19.24
C PRO A 62 7.99 -12.44 18.05
N LEU A 63 8.66 -12.86 16.97
CA LEU A 63 8.78 -12.08 15.75
C LEU A 63 7.42 -11.45 15.44
N PRO A 64 7.29 -10.11 15.44
CA PRO A 64 6.03 -9.51 15.03
C PRO A 64 5.72 -10.02 13.61
N PRO A 65 4.45 -10.32 13.29
CA PRO A 65 4.06 -10.77 11.96
C PRO A 65 4.61 -9.75 10.96
N ALA A 66 5.54 -10.21 10.11
CA ALA A 66 6.35 -9.42 9.18
C ALA A 66 5.87 -7.97 9.04
N ALA A 67 6.26 -7.13 9.99
CA ALA A 67 6.01 -5.70 9.87
C ALA A 67 6.74 -5.31 8.59
N ARG A 68 5.95 -4.86 7.61
CA ARG A 68 6.40 -4.41 6.29
C ARG A 68 7.76 -3.77 6.47
N ALA A 69 8.79 -4.36 5.86
CA ALA A 69 10.10 -3.74 5.79
C ALA A 69 9.92 -2.41 5.06
N ALA A 70 9.59 -1.36 5.81
CA ALA A 70 9.82 0.00 5.41
C ALA A 70 11.34 0.07 5.30
N ALA A 71 11.82 0.00 4.06
CA ALA A 71 13.19 0.33 3.75
C ALA A 71 13.52 1.68 4.44
N PRO A 72 14.72 1.85 5.01
CA PRO A 72 15.10 3.13 5.58
C PRO A 72 15.02 4.15 4.45
N SER A 73 14.04 5.04 4.56
CA SER A 73 13.87 6.17 3.66
C SER A 73 15.13 7.02 3.77
N ARG A 74 15.97 6.95 2.75
CA ARG A 74 16.94 8.01 2.51
C ARG A 74 16.10 9.25 2.21
N ALA A 75 15.99 10.10 3.24
CA ALA A 75 15.75 11.53 3.19
C ALA A 75 14.89 12.06 2.02
N GLY A 76 13.64 12.40 2.32
CA GLY A 76 13.04 13.66 1.87
C GLY A 76 12.99 13.95 0.37
N ALA A 77 12.91 12.94 -0.51
CA ALA A 77 12.48 13.19 -1.87
C ALA A 77 10.96 13.37 -1.85
N ALA A 78 10.47 14.59 -2.10
CA ALA A 78 9.09 14.81 -2.48
C ALA A 78 8.71 13.81 -3.61
N PRO A 79 7.45 13.37 -3.71
CA PRO A 79 7.04 12.49 -4.81
C PRO A 79 7.49 13.13 -6.12
N ALA A 80 8.27 12.40 -6.93
CA ALA A 80 8.80 12.86 -8.20
C ALA A 80 7.68 13.27 -9.18
N ALA A 81 6.44 12.89 -8.88
CA ALA A 81 5.23 13.41 -9.50
C ALA A 81 5.14 14.95 -9.51
N ALA A 82 5.74 15.64 -8.53
CA ALA A 82 5.72 17.10 -8.43
C ALA A 82 6.63 17.83 -9.45
N GLY A 83 7.45 17.11 -10.21
CA GLY A 83 8.41 17.69 -11.16
C GLY A 83 8.36 17.09 -12.57
N LEU A 84 7.28 16.42 -12.93
CA LEU A 84 7.15 15.84 -14.27
C LEU A 84 6.97 16.93 -15.35
N PRO A 85 7.59 16.77 -16.53
CA PRO A 85 7.36 17.66 -17.67
C PRO A 85 5.88 17.78 -18.02
N ALA A 86 5.48 18.97 -18.48
CA ALA A 86 4.12 19.21 -18.96
C ALA A 86 3.87 18.50 -20.30
N ASP A 87 4.90 18.45 -21.16
CA ASP A 87 4.85 17.77 -22.44
C ASP A 87 4.67 16.25 -22.23
N PRO A 88 3.69 15.60 -22.91
CA PRO A 88 3.40 14.18 -22.74
C PRO A 88 4.56 13.24 -23.11
N ASP A 89 5.34 13.58 -24.14
CA ASP A 89 6.45 12.75 -24.61
C ASP A 89 7.63 12.86 -23.65
N ASP A 90 7.94 14.09 -23.20
CA ASP A 90 8.97 14.31 -22.18
C ASP A 90 8.57 13.69 -20.83
N ARG A 91 7.28 13.74 -20.47
CA ARG A 91 6.75 13.08 -19.26
C ARG A 91 6.94 11.57 -19.32
N ARG A 92 6.61 10.96 -20.46
CA ARG A 92 6.79 9.51 -20.66
C ARG A 92 8.26 9.13 -20.60
N ALA A 93 9.15 9.92 -21.21
CA ALA A 93 10.59 9.70 -21.15
C ALA A 93 11.13 9.79 -19.71
N ALA A 94 10.70 10.79 -18.94
CA ALA A 94 11.07 10.94 -17.53
C ALA A 94 10.58 9.75 -16.67
N LEU A 95 9.35 9.29 -16.90
CA LEU A 95 8.79 8.13 -16.20
C LEU A 95 9.48 6.82 -16.59
N LEU A 96 9.89 6.68 -17.85
CA LEU A 96 10.68 5.54 -18.31
C LEU A 96 12.02 5.48 -17.59
N GLU A 97 12.71 6.61 -17.45
CA GLU A 97 13.97 6.65 -16.73
C GLU A 97 13.77 6.31 -15.24
N LEU A 98 12.74 6.87 -14.60
CA LEU A 98 12.38 6.54 -13.22
C LEU A 98 12.13 5.04 -13.01
N VAL A 99 11.40 4.39 -13.93
CA VAL A 99 11.18 2.93 -13.87
C VAL A 99 12.49 2.16 -14.01
N ARG A 100 13.36 2.56 -14.94
CA ARG A 100 14.65 1.90 -15.18
C ARG A 100 15.61 2.09 -14.01
N GLU A 101 15.66 3.27 -13.41
CA GLU A 101 16.46 3.56 -12.22
C GLU A 101 16.04 2.66 -11.05
N HIS A 102 14.74 2.60 -10.75
CA HIS A 102 14.26 1.76 -9.66
C HIS A 102 14.45 0.26 -9.94
N ALA A 103 14.23 -0.19 -11.17
CA ALA A 103 14.45 -1.58 -11.55
C ALA A 103 15.94 -1.95 -11.47
N ALA A 104 16.84 -1.11 -11.98
CA ALA A 104 18.29 -1.31 -11.89
C ALA A 104 18.76 -1.35 -10.42
N ALA A 105 18.22 -0.47 -9.58
CA ALA A 105 18.55 -0.44 -8.17
C ALA A 105 18.01 -1.64 -7.37
N VAL A 106 16.97 -2.33 -7.85
CA VAL A 106 16.50 -3.60 -7.25
C VAL A 106 17.40 -4.76 -7.70
N LEU A 107 17.80 -4.75 -8.98
CA LEU A 107 18.67 -5.78 -9.56
C LEU A 107 20.14 -5.64 -9.14
N GLY A 108 20.54 -4.49 -8.59
CA GLY A 108 21.94 -4.19 -8.25
C GLY A 108 22.79 -3.83 -9.46
N LEU A 109 22.16 -3.38 -10.55
CA LEU A 109 22.85 -2.95 -11.76
C LEU A 109 23.42 -1.54 -11.58
N SER A 110 24.67 -1.33 -11.98
CA SER A 110 25.34 -0.03 -11.91
C SER A 110 24.80 0.99 -12.91
N SER A 111 24.05 0.55 -13.93
CA SER A 111 23.49 1.42 -14.96
C SER A 111 22.03 1.08 -15.29
N PRO A 112 21.10 2.05 -15.20
CA PRO A 112 19.72 1.92 -15.69
C PRO A 112 19.63 1.64 -17.20
N THR A 113 20.62 2.10 -17.97
CA THR A 113 20.63 1.93 -19.43
C THR A 113 20.79 0.47 -19.88
N ALA A 114 21.27 -0.40 -18.97
CA ALA A 114 21.34 -1.84 -19.21
C ALA A 114 19.96 -2.49 -19.39
N LEU A 115 18.91 -1.89 -18.82
CA LEU A 115 17.52 -2.33 -19.01
C LEU A 115 16.97 -1.75 -20.31
N ARG A 116 16.63 -2.61 -21.27
CA ARG A 116 16.02 -2.19 -22.54
C ARG A 116 14.55 -1.85 -22.34
N PRO A 117 14.02 -0.72 -22.87
CA PRO A 117 12.64 -0.29 -22.64
C PRO A 117 11.57 -1.31 -23.05
N GLY A 118 11.80 -2.05 -24.14
CA GLY A 118 10.86 -3.06 -24.66
C GLY A 118 11.14 -4.49 -24.19
N ARG A 119 12.15 -4.72 -23.34
CA ARG A 119 12.47 -6.06 -22.85
C ARG A 119 11.70 -6.35 -21.56
N GLN A 120 11.23 -7.58 -21.40
CA GLN A 120 10.52 -7.96 -20.18
C GLN A 120 11.44 -7.83 -18.96
N LEU A 121 10.88 -7.31 -17.88
CA LEU A 121 11.56 -7.20 -16.60
C LEU A 121 11.92 -8.57 -16.02
N THR A 122 11.10 -9.58 -16.27
CA THR A 122 11.33 -10.97 -15.87
C THR A 122 12.58 -11.56 -16.51
N GLU A 123 12.78 -11.31 -17.81
CA GLU A 123 14.00 -11.70 -18.53
C GLU A 123 15.25 -10.94 -18.06
N ALA A 124 15.06 -9.75 -17.49
CA ALA A 124 16.13 -8.97 -16.89
C ALA A 124 16.47 -9.42 -15.44
N GLY A 125 15.69 -10.35 -14.87
CA GLY A 125 15.91 -10.91 -13.55
C GLY A 125 14.96 -10.43 -12.46
N ILE A 126 13.89 -9.69 -12.80
CA ILE A 126 12.82 -9.38 -11.85
C ILE A 126 11.96 -10.64 -11.62
N ASP A 127 11.96 -11.12 -10.39
CA ASP A 127 11.17 -12.25 -9.88
C ASP A 127 10.02 -11.78 -8.97
N SER A 128 9.27 -12.72 -8.38
CA SER A 128 8.12 -12.39 -7.52
C SER A 128 8.46 -11.53 -6.30
N LEU A 129 9.65 -11.69 -5.70
CA LEU A 129 10.04 -10.94 -4.51
C LEU A 129 10.51 -9.53 -4.90
N THR A 130 11.37 -9.45 -5.91
CA THR A 130 11.89 -8.18 -6.44
C THR A 130 10.82 -7.36 -7.15
N ALA A 131 9.78 -7.99 -7.70
CA ALA A 131 8.60 -7.31 -8.23
C ALA A 131 7.86 -6.51 -7.15
N VAL A 132 7.68 -7.09 -5.95
CA VAL A 132 7.06 -6.38 -4.82
C VAL A 132 7.94 -5.22 -4.35
N GLU A 133 9.26 -5.42 -4.31
CA GLU A 133 10.20 -4.34 -3.97
C GLU A 133 10.14 -3.20 -4.99
N LEU A 134 10.17 -3.49 -6.29
CA LEU A 134 10.05 -2.50 -7.37
C LEU A 134 8.72 -1.74 -7.27
N ARG A 135 7.59 -2.44 -7.10
CA ARG A 135 6.28 -1.82 -6.89
C ARG A 135 6.29 -0.86 -5.69
N ASN A 136 6.87 -1.25 -4.56
CA ASN A 136 6.94 -0.40 -3.37
C ASN A 136 7.74 0.87 -3.63
N ARG A 137 8.86 0.76 -4.35
CA ARG A 137 9.70 1.90 -4.70
C ARG A 137 8.96 2.86 -5.64
N LEU A 138 8.26 2.31 -6.63
CA LEU A 138 7.42 3.11 -7.55
C LEU A 138 6.27 3.80 -6.80
N ASN A 139 5.57 3.12 -5.89
CA ASN A 139 4.54 3.75 -5.05
C ASN A 139 5.11 4.91 -4.24
N ALA A 140 6.30 4.74 -3.64
CA ALA A 140 6.94 5.80 -2.87
C ALA A 140 7.36 6.99 -3.75
N ALA A 141 7.87 6.74 -4.96
CA ALA A 141 8.33 7.78 -5.86
C ALA A 141 7.18 8.54 -6.54
N THR A 142 6.08 7.87 -6.85
CA THR A 142 4.95 8.44 -7.61
C THR A 142 3.78 8.87 -6.73
N GLY A 143 3.73 8.43 -5.47
CA GLY A 143 2.57 8.63 -4.60
C GLY A 143 1.35 7.76 -4.94
N LEU A 144 1.43 6.93 -6.00
CA LEU A 144 0.35 6.05 -6.43
C LEU A 144 0.23 4.80 -5.55
N ARG A 145 -0.98 4.23 -5.52
CA ARG A 145 -1.22 2.88 -4.97
C ARG A 145 -1.31 1.86 -6.11
N LEU A 146 -0.16 1.32 -6.50
CA LEU A 146 -0.13 0.30 -7.56
C LEU A 146 -0.54 -1.08 -7.02
N PRO A 147 -1.37 -1.85 -7.77
CA PRO A 147 -1.73 -3.21 -7.41
C PRO A 147 -0.53 -4.16 -7.51
N ALA A 148 -0.61 -5.31 -6.84
CA ALA A 148 0.46 -6.32 -6.86
C ALA A 148 0.64 -6.98 -8.24
N THR A 149 -0.39 -6.92 -9.11
CA THR A 149 -0.38 -7.49 -10.46
C THR A 149 0.29 -6.58 -11.49
N VAL A 150 0.61 -5.32 -11.15
CA VAL A 150 0.99 -4.30 -12.13
C VAL A 150 2.20 -4.67 -12.99
N LEU A 151 3.16 -5.42 -12.44
CA LEU A 151 4.33 -5.88 -13.20
C LEU A 151 4.02 -7.05 -14.14
N PHE A 152 2.93 -7.78 -13.89
CA PHE A 152 2.43 -8.82 -14.78
C PHE A 152 1.56 -8.23 -15.89
N ASP A 153 0.74 -7.24 -15.54
CA ASP A 153 -0.11 -6.50 -16.49
C ASP A 153 0.74 -5.64 -17.43
N HIS A 154 1.87 -5.13 -16.93
CA HIS A 154 2.83 -4.30 -17.67
C HIS A 154 4.25 -4.88 -17.51
N PRO A 155 4.63 -5.88 -18.33
CA PRO A 155 5.87 -6.63 -18.13
C PRO A 155 7.14 -5.91 -18.60
N THR A 156 7.01 -4.80 -19.35
CA THR A 156 8.15 -4.04 -19.88
C THR A 156 8.27 -2.66 -19.21
N PRO A 157 9.49 -2.11 -19.10
CA PRO A 157 9.68 -0.75 -18.59
C PRO A 157 8.83 0.31 -19.31
N ASP A 158 8.71 0.22 -20.63
CA ASP A 158 7.92 1.17 -21.42
C ASP A 158 6.41 1.05 -21.15
N ALA A 159 5.88 -0.17 -21.00
CA ALA A 159 4.48 -0.38 -20.64
C ALA A 159 4.17 0.15 -19.23
N LEU A 160 5.09 -0.03 -18.27
CA LEU A 160 4.95 0.53 -16.93
C LEU A 160 4.99 2.06 -16.95
N ALA A 161 5.92 2.65 -17.70
CA ALA A 161 6.04 4.10 -17.84
C ALA A 161 4.77 4.72 -18.46
N ALA A 162 4.23 4.09 -19.50
CA ALA A 162 2.97 4.53 -20.13
C ALA A 162 1.78 4.46 -19.16
N MET A 163 1.68 3.37 -18.38
CA MET A 163 0.63 3.25 -17.36
C MET A 163 0.77 4.29 -16.24
N LEU A 164 2.00 4.56 -15.79
CA LEU A 164 2.25 5.62 -14.80
C LEU A 164 1.88 6.99 -15.35
N ALA A 165 2.18 7.26 -16.62
CA ALA A 165 1.83 8.53 -17.27
C ALA A 165 0.31 8.74 -17.28
N ALA A 166 -0.45 7.70 -17.66
CA ALA A 166 -1.90 7.74 -17.68
C ALA A 166 -2.53 7.94 -16.28
N ARG A 167 -1.87 7.48 -15.21
CA ARG A 167 -2.35 7.65 -13.83
C ARG A 167 -1.93 8.95 -13.16
N LEU A 168 -0.93 9.63 -13.71
CA LEU A 168 -0.37 10.88 -13.19
C LEU A 168 -0.84 12.10 -13.99
N GLU A 169 -1.60 11.89 -15.06
CA GLU A 169 -2.32 12.99 -15.70
C GLU A 169 -3.26 13.62 -14.69
N PRO A 170 -3.15 14.94 -14.44
CA PRO A 170 -4.11 15.62 -13.58
C PRO A 170 -5.49 15.39 -14.18
N GLU A 171 -6.46 14.99 -13.35
CA GLU A 171 -7.86 14.90 -13.77
C GLU A 171 -8.36 16.29 -14.22
N SER A 172 -8.11 16.63 -15.48
CA SER A 172 -9.02 17.43 -16.27
C SER A 172 -10.03 16.43 -16.81
N GLY A 173 -11.25 16.47 -16.27
CA GLY A 173 -12.27 15.44 -16.40
C GLY A 173 -12.39 14.82 -17.80
N GLY A 174 -12.32 13.50 -17.86
CA GLY A 174 -12.31 12.79 -19.14
C GLY A 174 -12.40 11.27 -19.06
N ALA A 175 -13.13 10.69 -18.10
CA ALA A 175 -13.66 9.34 -18.29
C ALA A 175 -14.90 9.42 -19.22
N PRO A 176 -15.00 8.60 -20.28
CA PRO A 176 -16.18 8.54 -21.11
C PRO A 176 -17.38 8.07 -20.27
N SER A 177 -18.43 8.87 -20.40
CA SER A 177 -19.77 8.78 -19.86
C SER A 177 -20.33 7.37 -19.64
N GLY A 178 -20.65 7.10 -18.38
CA GLY A 178 -21.70 6.21 -17.90
C GLY A 178 -22.09 6.61 -16.48
N GLY A 179 -22.98 7.60 -16.35
CA GLY A 179 -23.68 7.96 -15.10
C GLY A 179 -22.88 8.70 -14.03
N ARG A 180 -22.71 10.03 -14.19
CA ARG A 180 -22.27 10.89 -13.07
C ARG A 180 -23.50 11.42 -12.35
N GLU A 181 -23.85 10.74 -11.28
CA GLU A 181 -24.44 11.27 -10.02
C GLU A 181 -24.38 10.19 -8.91
N ASP A 182 -24.22 8.90 -9.26
CA ASP A 182 -24.20 7.76 -8.30
C ASP A 182 -22.81 7.32 -7.79
N GLY A 183 -21.74 8.11 -7.90
CA GLY A 183 -20.38 7.61 -7.64
C GLY A 183 -20.10 7.19 -6.18
N GLN A 184 -20.72 7.86 -5.22
CA GLN A 184 -20.62 7.52 -3.80
C GLN A 184 -21.81 6.68 -3.34
N ASP A 185 -23.00 6.95 -3.87
CA ASP A 185 -24.22 6.21 -3.55
C ASP A 185 -24.24 4.82 -4.18
N GLY A 186 -23.71 4.64 -5.38
CA GLY A 186 -23.59 3.34 -6.06
C GLY A 186 -22.55 2.43 -5.38
N VAL A 187 -21.39 2.96 -4.98
CA VAL A 187 -20.40 2.19 -4.21
C VAL A 187 -20.95 1.87 -2.82
N ARG A 188 -21.63 2.82 -2.18
CA ARG A 188 -22.31 2.62 -0.89
C ARG A 188 -23.43 1.59 -1.01
N GLU A 189 -24.24 1.63 -2.03
CA GLU A 189 -25.37 0.73 -2.27
C GLU A 189 -24.89 -0.67 -2.64
N GLU A 190 -23.80 -0.77 -3.40
CA GLU A 190 -23.13 -2.05 -3.70
C GLU A 190 -22.53 -2.67 -2.43
N LEU A 191 -21.86 -1.88 -1.59
CA LEU A 191 -21.39 -2.31 -0.27
C LEU A 191 -22.55 -2.74 0.64
N LEU A 192 -23.62 -1.95 0.72
CA LEU A 192 -24.81 -2.26 1.53
C LEU A 192 -25.55 -3.48 1.01
N ARG A 193 -25.58 -3.72 -0.31
CA ARG A 193 -26.14 -4.94 -0.91
C ARG A 193 -25.28 -6.15 -0.54
N ALA A 194 -23.97 -6.06 -0.72
CA ALA A 194 -23.04 -7.15 -0.37
C ALA A 194 -23.12 -7.50 1.13
N VAL A 195 -23.30 -6.51 2.01
CA VAL A 195 -23.49 -6.73 3.45
C VAL A 195 -24.85 -7.37 3.76
N ARG A 196 -25.93 -6.97 3.07
CA ARG A 196 -27.28 -7.56 3.25
C ARG A 196 -27.37 -9.01 2.78
N GLU A 197 -26.67 -9.36 1.70
CA GLU A 197 -26.72 -10.70 1.11
C GLU A 197 -25.69 -11.67 1.71
N ALA A 198 -24.69 -11.16 2.43
CA ALA A 198 -23.66 -12.01 3.04
C ALA A 198 -24.23 -12.86 4.21
N PRO A 199 -23.98 -14.18 4.24
CA PRO A 199 -24.35 -15.02 5.37
C PRO A 199 -23.63 -14.53 6.64
N LEU A 200 -24.39 -14.32 7.74
CA LEU A 200 -23.85 -13.84 9.03
C LEU A 200 -22.66 -14.68 9.55
N ALA A 201 -22.62 -15.98 9.20
CA ALA A 201 -21.49 -16.85 9.53
C ALA A 201 -20.17 -16.38 8.91
N ARG A 202 -20.20 -15.85 7.68
CA ARG A 202 -19.02 -15.35 6.96
C ARG A 202 -18.54 -14.00 7.52
N LEU A 203 -19.48 -13.15 7.96
CA LEU A 203 -19.19 -11.87 8.61
C LEU A 203 -18.58 -12.06 10.01
N ARG A 204 -18.95 -13.13 10.73
CA ARG A 204 -18.34 -13.52 12.00
C ARG A 204 -16.93 -14.09 11.83
N GLN A 205 -16.73 -14.96 10.83
CA GLN A 205 -15.41 -15.54 10.56
C GLN A 205 -14.38 -14.49 10.12
N SER A 206 -14.81 -13.39 9.50
CA SER A 206 -13.93 -12.28 9.12
C SER A 206 -13.65 -11.29 10.26
N GLY A 207 -14.30 -11.42 11.42
CA GLY A 207 -14.22 -10.45 12.51
C GLY A 207 -14.81 -9.07 12.19
N LEU A 208 -15.50 -8.94 11.04
CA LEU A 208 -16.10 -7.69 10.59
C LEU A 208 -17.31 -7.32 11.46
N LEU A 209 -18.01 -8.30 12.03
CA LEU A 209 -19.18 -8.07 12.88
C LEU A 209 -18.78 -7.38 14.20
N GLU A 210 -17.64 -7.77 14.77
CA GLU A 210 -17.05 -7.14 15.96
C GLU A 210 -16.53 -5.74 15.64
N ALA A 211 -15.93 -5.54 14.46
CA ALA A 211 -15.51 -4.22 14.01
C ALA A 211 -16.71 -3.27 13.79
N LEU A 212 -17.78 -3.75 13.16
CA LEU A 212 -19.02 -2.98 12.96
C LEU A 212 -19.73 -2.68 14.28
N ARG A 213 -19.73 -3.63 15.22
CA ARG A 213 -20.29 -3.40 16.57
C ARG A 213 -19.46 -2.38 17.35
N GLY A 214 -18.14 -2.50 17.33
CA GLY A 214 -17.25 -1.51 17.93
C GLY A 214 -17.46 -0.10 17.35
N LEU A 215 -17.72 0.00 16.04
CA LEU A 215 -18.04 1.28 15.38
C LEU A 215 -19.43 1.83 15.74
N ALA A 216 -20.41 0.96 15.99
CA ALA A 216 -21.76 1.36 16.39
C ALA A 216 -21.85 1.73 17.88
N ASP A 217 -20.98 1.13 18.70
CA ASP A 217 -20.86 1.41 20.14
C ASP A 217 -20.01 2.67 20.41
N ASP A 218 -19.27 3.17 19.42
CA ASP A 218 -18.53 4.43 19.51
C ASP A 218 -19.49 5.60 19.23
N PRO A 219 -19.78 6.48 20.20
CA PRO A 219 -20.59 7.66 19.93
C PRO A 219 -19.86 8.51 18.88
N LEU A 220 -20.53 8.81 17.77
CA LEU A 220 -20.05 9.75 16.75
C LEU A 220 -19.41 10.95 17.46
N PRO A 221 -18.19 11.38 17.08
CA PRO A 221 -17.61 12.57 17.65
C PRO A 221 -18.60 13.71 17.45
N ALA A 222 -19.06 14.30 18.56
CA ALA A 222 -19.95 15.45 18.57
C ALA A 222 -19.26 16.59 17.80
N GLY A 223 -19.58 16.69 16.52
CA GLY A 223 -18.77 17.41 15.55
C GLY A 223 -19.50 17.61 14.23
N THR A 224 -20.82 17.74 14.28
CA THR A 224 -21.57 18.55 13.33
C THR A 224 -22.57 19.28 14.20
N ALA A 225 -22.22 20.52 14.56
CA ALA A 225 -23.16 21.40 15.20
C ALA A 225 -24.35 21.55 14.24
N ALA A 226 -25.45 20.86 14.58
CA ALA A 226 -26.77 21.31 14.16
C ALA A 226 -26.87 22.80 14.54
N PRO A 227 -27.52 23.65 13.71
CA PRO A 227 -27.79 25.01 14.10
C PRO A 227 -28.58 24.99 15.42
N GLN A 228 -27.89 25.35 16.51
CA GLN A 228 -28.51 25.47 17.82
C GLN A 228 -29.32 26.76 17.81
N GLY A 229 -30.58 26.63 17.42
CA GLY A 229 -31.54 27.73 17.40
C GLY A 229 -32.98 27.35 17.04
N GLY A 230 -33.31 26.05 16.90
CA GLY A 230 -34.67 25.58 16.61
C GLY A 230 -35.31 24.94 17.85
N PRO A 231 -36.59 25.21 18.14
CA PRO A 231 -37.28 24.60 19.29
C PRO A 231 -37.34 23.07 19.13
N ALA A 232 -37.22 22.35 20.26
CA ALA A 232 -37.16 20.90 20.29
C ALA A 232 -38.39 20.27 19.62
N ILE A 233 -38.15 19.51 18.55
CA ILE A 233 -39.19 18.91 17.69
C ILE A 233 -40.01 17.86 18.45
N ASP A 234 -39.41 17.21 19.45
CA ASP A 234 -39.99 16.08 20.18
C ASP A 234 -41.27 16.41 20.98
N GLY A 235 -41.61 17.69 21.14
CA GLY A 235 -42.81 18.13 21.87
C GLY A 235 -43.84 18.94 21.05
N MET A 236 -43.66 19.07 19.73
CA MET A 236 -44.51 19.94 18.92
C MET A 236 -45.82 19.25 18.52
N SER A 237 -46.90 20.03 18.48
CA SER A 237 -48.15 19.59 17.84
C SER A 237 -47.95 19.49 16.33
N LEU A 238 -48.75 18.64 15.67
CA LEU A 238 -48.71 18.47 14.21
C LEU A 238 -48.88 19.80 13.47
N ASP A 239 -49.74 20.69 13.98
CA ASP A 239 -49.95 22.02 13.39
C ASP A 239 -48.68 22.89 13.47
N ALA A 240 -47.91 22.79 14.56
CA ALA A 240 -46.65 23.53 14.72
C ALA A 240 -45.53 22.98 13.82
N LEU A 241 -45.56 21.69 13.50
CA LEU A 241 -44.65 21.08 12.53
C LEU A 241 -44.97 21.49 11.09
N VAL A 242 -46.26 21.65 10.77
CA VAL A 242 -46.71 22.11 9.45
C VAL A 242 -46.34 23.57 9.23
N ASP A 243 -46.51 24.43 10.24
CA ASP A 243 -46.09 25.85 10.15
C ASP A 243 -44.57 26.00 10.00
N LEU A 244 -43.77 25.19 10.70
CA LEU A 244 -42.31 25.21 10.58
C LEU A 244 -41.84 24.77 9.19
N ALA A 245 -42.47 23.75 8.60
CA ALA A 245 -42.16 23.29 7.25
C ALA A 245 -42.58 24.27 6.15
N LEU A 246 -43.59 25.11 6.41
CA LEU A 246 -44.06 26.13 5.46
C LEU A 246 -43.30 27.46 5.58
N THR A 247 -42.59 27.71 6.69
CA THR A 247 -41.78 28.92 6.88
C THR A 247 -40.32 28.77 6.44
N ASP A 248 -39.81 27.55 6.30
CA ASP A 248 -38.45 27.30 5.76
C ASP A 248 -38.33 27.52 4.23
N ASP A 249 -39.45 27.78 3.52
CA ASP A 249 -39.46 28.00 2.06
C ASP A 249 -39.37 29.49 1.65
N GLU A 250 -39.29 30.43 2.60
CA GLU A 250 -39.03 31.86 2.30
C GLU A 250 -37.69 32.34 2.89
N SER A 251 -36.59 31.98 2.22
CA SER A 251 -35.35 32.77 2.31
C SER A 251 -35.32 33.80 1.17
N PRO A 252 -35.56 35.09 1.43
CA PRO A 252 -35.39 36.13 0.42
C PRO A 252 -33.91 36.42 0.19
N ASP A 253 -33.55 36.38 -1.07
CA ASP A 253 -32.36 36.94 -1.70
C ASP A 253 -32.17 38.44 -1.34
N SER A 254 -30.93 38.93 -1.47
CA SER A 254 -30.48 40.35 -1.44
C SER A 254 -29.91 40.91 -0.13
N ARG A 255 -28.57 40.93 0.00
CA ARG A 255 -27.71 42.09 -0.31
C ARG A 255 -26.22 41.82 -0.02
#